data_AF-A0A270PM27-F1
#
_entry.id   AF-A0A270PM27-F1
#
_cell.length_a   1.000
_cell.length_b   1.000
_cell.length_c   1.000
_cell.angle_alpha   90.00
_cell.angle_beta   90.00
_cell.angle_gamma   90.00
#
_symmetry.space_group_name_H-M   'P 1'
#
loop_
_entity.id
_entity.type
_entity.pdbx_description
1 polymer ?
#
loop_
_entity_poly.entity_id
_entity_poly.type
_entity_poly.pdbx_seq_one_letter_code
_entity_poly.pdbx_strand_id
1 'polypeptide(L)'
;MDREKPDYQEVFARVLQPTVWKDRATTMFSGFQDRLPKFGQYVLTGPGPAPLINQIGYVVQIRRRQGIFGSDIYLLRHCSGELVQHSNNMYLPLTPEESDAVLPCFGEVKPSAEGENPVYGLGDASTRTAGFLIDPPEGFETRGGDADDHHQC
;
A
#
# COMPACT_ATOMS: atom_id res chain seq x y z
N MET A 1 21.56 -3.94 -22.91
CA MET A 1 22.17 -4.76 -21.84
C MET A 1 21.04 -5.10 -20.88
N ASP A 2 20.37 -6.23 -21.12
CA ASP A 2 19.40 -6.79 -20.17
C ASP A 2 20.18 -7.13 -18.89
N ARG A 3 20.00 -6.33 -17.84
CA ARG A 3 20.40 -6.78 -16.50
C ARG A 3 19.48 -7.94 -16.18
N GLU A 4 20.07 -9.13 -16.08
CA GLU A 4 19.40 -10.33 -15.62
C GLU A 4 18.62 -9.97 -14.35
N LYS A 5 17.28 -10.04 -14.43
CA LYS A 5 16.42 -9.69 -13.30
C LYS A 5 16.77 -10.67 -12.17
N PRO A 6 17.01 -10.19 -10.94
CA PRO A 6 17.41 -11.05 -9.84
C PRO A 6 16.38 -12.16 -9.64
N ASP A 7 16.83 -13.31 -9.12
CA ASP A 7 15.92 -14.38 -8.72
C ASP A 7 15.00 -13.86 -7.60
N TYR A 8 13.80 -13.47 -8.01
CA TYR A 8 12.76 -12.96 -7.13
C TYR A 8 12.43 -13.96 -6.02
N GLN A 9 12.58 -15.27 -6.25
CA GLN A 9 12.27 -16.26 -5.22
C GLN A 9 13.26 -16.18 -4.06
N GLU A 10 14.55 -15.98 -4.32
CA GLU A 10 15.56 -15.93 -3.26
C GLU A 10 15.41 -14.66 -2.41
N VAL A 11 15.25 -13.49 -3.07
CA VAL A 11 15.08 -12.20 -2.38
C VAL A 11 13.81 -12.22 -1.53
N PHE A 12 12.69 -12.68 -2.09
CA PHE A 12 11.43 -12.70 -1.38
C PHE A 12 11.40 -13.78 -0.29
N ALA A 13 12.06 -14.93 -0.47
CA ALA A 13 12.13 -15.94 0.59
C ALA A 13 12.83 -15.43 1.87
N ARG A 14 13.78 -14.50 1.73
CA ARG A 14 14.45 -13.85 2.87
C ARG A 14 13.55 -12.83 3.57
N VAL A 15 12.77 -12.06 2.81
CA VAL A 15 11.90 -10.99 3.34
C VAL A 15 10.57 -11.54 3.86
N LEU A 16 10.02 -12.59 3.23
CA LEU A 16 8.70 -13.16 3.53
C LEU A 16 8.71 -14.25 4.60
N GLN A 17 9.60 -14.16 5.59
CA GLN A 17 9.63 -15.15 6.66
C GLN A 17 8.43 -14.97 7.61
N PRO A 18 7.63 -16.01 7.89
CA PRO A 18 6.44 -15.90 8.75
C PRO A 18 6.72 -15.37 10.17
N THR A 19 7.93 -15.57 10.67
CA THR A 19 8.39 -15.06 11.98
C THR A 19 8.50 -13.54 12.00
N VAL A 20 8.86 -12.92 10.87
CA VAL A 20 9.05 -11.46 10.75
C VAL A 20 7.75 -10.72 11.05
N TRP A 21 6.59 -11.27 10.68
CA TRP A 21 5.29 -10.70 11.03
C TRP A 21 5.04 -10.69 12.54
N LYS A 22 5.36 -11.79 13.23
CA LYS A 22 5.14 -11.89 14.68
C LYS A 22 6.08 -10.96 15.43
N ASP A 23 7.36 -10.95 15.05
CA ASP A 23 8.40 -10.20 15.75
C ASP A 23 8.23 -8.68 15.60
N ARG A 24 7.55 -8.24 14.53
CA ARG A 24 7.40 -6.83 14.17
C ARG A 24 5.95 -6.35 14.12
N ALA A 25 5.03 -7.09 14.75
CA ALA A 25 3.61 -6.76 14.79
C ALA A 25 3.33 -5.33 15.29
N THR A 26 4.13 -4.82 16.22
CA THR A 26 4.02 -3.44 16.76
C THR A 26 4.42 -2.35 15.77
N THR A 27 5.07 -2.70 14.66
CA THR A 27 5.48 -1.78 13.60
C THR A 27 4.49 -1.70 12.45
N MET A 28 3.56 -2.65 12.39
CA MET A 28 2.55 -2.72 11.35
C MET A 28 1.58 -1.56 11.43
N PHE A 29 0.95 -1.28 10.30
CA PHE A 29 -0.14 -0.33 10.22
C PHE A 29 -1.28 -0.89 9.36
N SER A 30 -2.48 -0.38 9.57
CA SER A 30 -3.67 -0.76 8.80
C SER A 30 -4.47 0.48 8.40
N GLY A 31 -5.46 0.28 7.52
CA GLY A 31 -6.34 1.36 7.08
C GLY A 31 -7.29 1.93 8.14
N PHE A 32 -7.23 1.49 9.40
CA PHE A 32 -8.06 2.05 10.48
C PHE A 32 -7.26 2.83 11.53
N GLN A 33 -5.95 2.95 11.34
CA GLN A 33 -5.07 3.58 12.31
C GLN A 33 -4.65 4.98 11.87
N ASP A 34 -4.29 5.82 12.84
CA ASP A 34 -3.72 7.15 12.56
C ASP A 34 -2.21 7.12 12.29
N ARG A 35 -1.59 5.95 12.46
CA ARG A 35 -0.19 5.74 12.10
C ARG A 35 -0.07 5.61 10.58
N LEU A 36 0.26 6.72 9.93
CA LEU A 36 0.44 6.77 8.48
C LEU A 36 1.89 6.44 8.07
N PRO A 37 2.08 5.71 6.96
CA PRO A 37 3.40 5.55 6.35
C PRO A 37 3.85 6.85 5.68
N LYS A 38 5.11 6.88 5.26
CA LYS A 38 5.68 7.97 4.45
C LYS A 38 5.57 7.66 2.96
N PHE A 39 5.58 8.70 2.14
CA PHE A 39 5.69 8.56 0.69
C PHE A 39 6.92 7.73 0.33
N GLY A 40 6.76 6.78 -0.59
CA GLY A 40 7.84 5.90 -1.05
C GLY A 40 8.27 4.83 -0.03
N GLN A 41 7.57 4.70 1.09
CA GLN A 41 7.88 3.65 2.06
C GLN A 41 7.54 2.27 1.49
N TYR A 42 8.54 1.38 1.42
CA TYR A 42 8.33 0.00 1.03
C TYR A 42 7.62 -0.77 2.13
N VAL A 43 6.65 -1.58 1.72
CA VAL A 43 5.80 -2.37 2.59
C VAL A 43 5.56 -3.74 2.01
N LEU A 44 5.40 -4.69 2.92
CA LEU A 44 4.84 -5.99 2.66
C LEU A 44 3.34 -5.96 2.98
N THR A 45 2.51 -6.33 2.02
CA THR A 45 1.07 -6.47 2.21
C THR A 45 0.77 -7.77 2.95
N GLY A 46 -0.30 -7.76 3.77
CA GLY A 46 -0.79 -8.89 4.56
C GLY A 46 -0.75 -10.26 3.86
N PRO A 47 -0.65 -11.37 4.64
CA PRO A 47 -0.64 -12.71 4.07
C PRO A 47 -1.88 -12.92 3.18
N GLY A 48 -1.64 -13.35 1.95
CA GLY A 48 -2.68 -13.56 0.95
C GLY A 48 -2.20 -14.45 -0.19
N PRO A 49 -3.11 -14.94 -1.05
CA PRO A 49 -2.77 -15.85 -2.15
C PRO A 49 -2.08 -15.15 -3.34
N ALA A 50 -1.82 -13.84 -3.23
CA ALA A 50 -1.20 -13.08 -4.31
C ALA A 50 0.22 -13.60 -4.60
N PRO A 51 0.65 -13.63 -5.88
CA PRO A 51 2.05 -13.92 -6.22
C PRO A 51 3.02 -13.03 -5.45
N LEU A 52 4.22 -13.53 -5.13
CA LEU A 52 5.18 -12.80 -4.29
C LEU A 52 5.47 -11.39 -4.82
N ILE A 53 5.61 -11.24 -6.14
CA ILE A 53 5.85 -9.95 -6.82
C ILE A 53 4.76 -8.89 -6.57
N ASN A 54 3.57 -9.33 -6.15
CA ASN A 54 2.41 -8.49 -5.81
C ASN A 54 2.19 -8.34 -4.30
N GLN A 55 3.11 -8.85 -3.48
CA GLN A 55 3.06 -8.70 -2.02
C GLN A 55 3.94 -7.54 -1.54
N ILE A 56 4.94 -7.11 -2.32
CA ILE A 56 5.85 -6.02 -1.95
C ILE A 56 5.67 -4.84 -2.89
N GLY A 57 5.39 -3.68 -2.31
CA GLY A 57 5.27 -2.42 -3.03
C GLY A 57 5.68 -1.23 -2.17
N TYR A 58 5.73 -0.04 -2.77
CA TYR A 58 5.91 1.20 -2.04
C TYR A 58 4.66 2.07 -2.09
N VAL A 59 4.40 2.81 -1.01
CA VAL A 59 3.20 3.66 -0.88
C VAL A 59 3.37 4.92 -1.73
N VAL A 60 2.42 5.16 -2.64
CA VAL A 60 2.44 6.36 -3.50
C VAL A 60 1.32 7.35 -3.19
N GLN A 61 0.20 6.90 -2.63
CA GLN A 61 -0.91 7.75 -2.23
C GLN A 61 -1.78 7.04 -1.19
N ILE A 62 -2.38 7.82 -0.30
CA ILE A 62 -3.29 7.40 0.76
C ILE A 62 -4.55 8.26 0.63
N ARG A 63 -5.71 7.62 0.53
CA ARG A 63 -7.01 8.29 0.64
C ARG A 63 -7.67 7.91 1.95
N ARG A 64 -7.68 8.84 2.88
CA ARG A 64 -8.15 8.62 4.25
C ARG A 64 -9.63 8.30 4.24
N ARG A 65 -10.04 7.27 4.98
CA ARG A 65 -11.43 6.84 5.23
C ARG A 65 -12.33 6.66 4.00
N GLN A 66 -11.75 6.46 2.82
CA GLN A 66 -12.47 6.36 1.56
C GLN A 66 -12.67 4.91 1.06
N GLY A 67 -12.13 3.93 1.79
CA GLY A 67 -12.21 2.51 1.52
C GLY A 67 -13.42 1.86 2.19
N ILE A 68 -13.50 0.53 2.06
CA ILE A 68 -14.57 -0.28 2.65
C ILE A 68 -14.54 -0.13 4.17
N PHE A 69 -15.71 -0.01 4.80
CA PHE A 69 -15.92 0.23 6.24
C PHE A 69 -15.28 1.53 6.75
N GLY A 70 -15.00 2.49 5.86
CA GLY A 70 -14.29 3.72 6.22
C GLY A 70 -12.80 3.49 6.50
N SER A 71 -12.21 2.41 5.97
CA SER A 71 -10.76 2.23 5.96
C SER A 71 -10.08 3.23 5.02
N ASP A 72 -8.80 3.46 5.22
CA ASP A 72 -7.97 4.17 4.25
C ASP A 72 -7.74 3.29 3.02
N ILE A 73 -7.71 3.94 1.86
CA ILE A 73 -7.24 3.34 0.61
C ILE A 73 -5.75 3.64 0.48
N TYR A 74 -4.95 2.62 0.26
CA TYR A 74 -3.54 2.75 -0.08
C TYR A 74 -3.34 2.39 -1.55
N LEU A 75 -2.71 3.29 -2.28
CA LEU A 75 -2.18 3.01 -3.60
C LEU A 75 -0.73 2.60 -3.44
N LEU A 76 -0.43 1.37 -3.85
CA LEU A 76 0.92 0.81 -3.83
C LEU A 76 1.40 0.59 -5.26
N ARG A 77 2.66 0.92 -5.53
CA ARG A 77 3.33 0.44 -6.74
C ARG A 77 4.15 -0.80 -6.41
N HIS A 78 3.87 -1.88 -7.13
CA HIS A 78 4.52 -3.18 -6.95
C HIS A 78 5.75 -3.31 -7.84
N CYS A 79 6.56 -4.33 -7.58
CA CYS A 79 7.76 -4.64 -8.38
C CYS A 79 7.45 -4.87 -9.86
N SER A 80 6.23 -5.30 -10.20
CA SER A 80 5.75 -5.45 -11.58
C SER A 80 5.62 -4.11 -12.32
N GLY A 81 5.61 -2.99 -11.59
CA GLY A 81 5.26 -1.67 -12.10
C GLY A 81 3.78 -1.31 -11.96
N GLU A 82 2.93 -2.28 -11.60
CA GLU A 82 1.49 -2.07 -11.50
C GLU A 82 1.12 -1.18 -10.31
N LEU A 83 0.11 -0.32 -10.53
CA LEU A 83 -0.54 0.44 -9.46
C LEU A 83 -1.68 -0.40 -8.93
N VAL A 84 -1.63 -0.77 -7.66
CA VAL A 84 -2.65 -1.60 -7.03
C VAL A 84 -3.30 -0.83 -5.89
N GLN A 85 -4.63 -0.85 -5.87
CA GLN A 85 -5.42 -0.34 -4.78
C GLN A 85 -5.56 -1.40 -3.68
N HIS A 86 -5.25 -1.02 -2.45
CA HIS A 86 -5.42 -1.84 -1.26
C HIS A 86 -6.34 -1.12 -0.28
N SER A 87 -7.25 -1.86 0.36
CA SER A 87 -8.21 -1.33 1.34
C SER A 87 -8.55 -2.42 2.34
N ASN A 88 -8.65 -2.07 3.62
CA ASN A 88 -8.83 -3.05 4.71
C ASN A 88 -7.71 -4.11 4.76
N ASN A 89 -6.47 -3.72 4.47
CA ASN A 89 -5.28 -4.56 4.59
C ASN A 89 -4.42 -4.16 5.80
N MET A 90 -3.58 -5.11 6.24
CA MET A 90 -2.47 -4.87 7.15
C MET A 90 -1.18 -4.75 6.33
N TYR A 91 -0.29 -3.84 6.73
CA TYR A 91 0.98 -3.61 6.08
C TYR A 91 2.11 -3.69 7.10
N LEU A 92 3.18 -4.37 6.71
CA LEU A 92 4.42 -4.39 7.45
C LEU A 92 5.44 -3.52 6.70
N PRO A 93 5.91 -2.39 7.28
CA PRO A 93 7.04 -1.65 6.71
C PRO A 93 8.22 -2.58 6.43
N LEU A 94 9.01 -2.37 5.37
CA LEU A 94 10.30 -3.06 5.24
C LEU A 94 11.38 -2.34 6.07
N THR A 95 12.37 -3.08 6.58
CA THR A 95 13.59 -2.48 7.12
C THR A 95 14.44 -1.87 6.00
N PRO A 96 15.44 -1.03 6.30
CA PRO A 96 16.38 -0.57 5.28
C PRO A 96 17.06 -1.71 4.52
N GLU A 97 17.48 -2.76 5.22
CA GLU A 97 18.15 -3.93 4.63
C GLU A 97 17.21 -4.73 3.72
N GLU A 98 15.96 -4.94 4.15
CA GLU A 98 14.92 -5.58 3.33
C GLU A 98 14.58 -4.73 2.10
N SER A 99 14.51 -3.40 2.28
CA SER A 99 14.27 -2.45 1.20
C SER A 99 15.39 -2.55 0.16
N ASP A 100 16.65 -2.49 0.59
CA ASP A 100 17.82 -2.60 -0.28
C ASP A 100 17.86 -3.95 -1.04
N ALA A 101 17.43 -5.03 -0.39
CA ALA A 101 17.35 -6.34 -1.02
C ALA A 101 16.28 -6.40 -2.12
N VAL A 102 15.14 -5.72 -1.96
CA VAL A 102 14.06 -5.72 -2.96
C VAL A 102 14.21 -4.63 -4.01
N LEU A 103 15.02 -3.58 -3.79
CA LEU A 103 15.23 -2.49 -4.76
C LEU A 103 15.54 -2.98 -6.19
N PRO A 104 16.39 -4.00 -6.41
CA PRO A 104 16.64 -4.54 -7.76
C PRO A 104 15.38 -5.09 -8.44
N CYS A 105 14.39 -5.56 -7.69
CA CYS A 105 13.14 -6.10 -8.21
C CYS A 105 12.27 -5.04 -8.87
N PHE A 106 12.43 -3.77 -8.49
CA PHE A 106 11.68 -2.62 -9.00
C PHE A 106 12.27 -2.02 -10.29
N GLY A 107 13.54 -2.31 -10.62
CA GLY A 107 14.20 -1.71 -11.78
C GLY A 107 14.21 -0.17 -11.72
N GLU A 108 13.63 0.48 -12.73
CA GLU A 108 13.47 1.95 -12.79
C GLU A 108 12.20 2.44 -12.07
N VAL A 109 11.33 1.53 -11.62
CA VAL A 109 10.06 1.86 -10.95
C VAL A 109 10.34 2.13 -9.47
N LYS A 110 10.90 3.30 -9.16
CA LYS A 110 11.27 3.71 -7.79
C LYS A 110 10.43 4.90 -7.34
N PRO A 111 10.31 5.16 -6.02
CA PRO A 111 9.61 6.34 -5.51
C PRO A 111 10.04 7.68 -6.15
N SER A 112 11.33 7.82 -6.48
CA SER A 112 11.86 9.01 -7.16
C SER A 112 11.29 9.24 -8.56
N ALA A 113 10.74 8.21 -9.21
CA ALA A 113 10.14 8.31 -10.55
C ALA A 113 8.70 8.85 -10.53
N GLU A 114 8.03 8.85 -9.36
CA GLU A 114 6.62 9.27 -9.23
C GLU A 114 6.45 10.81 -9.24
N GLY A 115 7.53 11.56 -9.00
CA GLY A 115 7.51 13.03 -8.92
C GLY A 115 6.99 13.57 -7.58
N GLU A 116 6.92 14.91 -7.47
CA GLU A 116 6.58 15.60 -6.21
C GLU A 116 5.08 15.62 -5.90
N ASN A 117 4.21 15.49 -6.93
CA ASN A 117 2.76 15.53 -6.78
C ASN A 117 2.06 14.55 -7.74
N PRO A 118 2.20 13.24 -7.51
CA PRO A 118 1.65 12.25 -8.41
C PRO A 118 0.12 12.29 -8.41
N VAL A 119 -0.48 12.04 -9.59
CA VAL A 119 -1.93 12.08 -9.81
C VAL A 119 -2.42 10.69 -10.19
N TYR A 120 -3.30 10.13 -9.37
CA TYR A 120 -3.85 8.80 -9.57
C TYR A 120 -5.37 8.80 -9.49
N GLY A 121 -6.01 7.96 -10.31
CA GLY A 121 -7.43 7.63 -10.22
C GLY A 121 -7.64 6.26 -9.57
N LEU A 122 -8.86 6.02 -9.10
CA LEU A 122 -9.34 4.72 -8.60
C LEU A 122 -10.34 4.16 -9.61
N GLY A 123 -9.94 3.18 -10.41
CA GLY A 123 -10.79 2.50 -11.40
C GLY A 123 -11.23 3.35 -12.61
N ASP A 124 -11.38 4.67 -12.45
CA ASP A 124 -11.80 5.61 -13.48
C ASP A 124 -10.94 6.90 -13.48
N ALA A 125 -11.05 7.69 -14.55
CA ALA A 125 -10.30 8.93 -14.71
C ALA A 125 -10.90 10.13 -13.95
N SER A 126 -12.20 10.08 -13.60
CA SER A 126 -12.88 11.15 -12.86
C SER A 126 -12.50 11.20 -11.38
N THR A 127 -12.00 10.10 -10.84
CA THR A 127 -11.51 9.99 -9.46
C THR A 127 -10.05 10.41 -9.30
N ARG A 128 -9.45 11.03 -10.34
CA ARG A 128 -8.06 11.49 -10.31
C ARG A 128 -7.86 12.55 -9.24
N THR A 129 -6.91 12.30 -8.35
CA THR A 129 -6.52 13.25 -7.31
C THR A 129 -5.01 13.28 -7.19
N ALA A 130 -4.51 14.50 -7.03
CA ALA A 130 -3.10 14.80 -6.81
C ALA A 130 -2.78 14.75 -5.31
N GLY A 131 -1.58 14.27 -4.97
CA GLY A 131 -1.02 14.35 -3.63
C GLY A 131 -0.83 12.99 -2.97
N PHE A 132 -0.03 13.00 -1.91
CA PHE A 132 0.29 11.80 -1.14
C PHE A 132 -0.81 11.41 -0.15
N LEU A 133 -1.34 12.38 0.61
CA LEU A 133 -2.35 12.15 1.63
C LEU A 133 -3.59 12.98 1.29
N ILE A 134 -4.73 12.31 1.11
CA ILE A 134 -5.98 12.93 0.69
C ILE A 134 -7.04 12.63 1.75
N ASP A 135 -7.56 13.68 2.37
CA ASP A 135 -8.70 13.57 3.27
C ASP A 135 -10.01 13.35 2.49
N PRO A 136 -11.05 12.77 3.14
CA PRO A 136 -12.37 12.71 2.53
C PRO A 136 -12.86 14.10 2.14
N PRO A 137 -13.50 14.27 0.98
CA PRO A 137 -14.19 15.51 0.67
C PRO A 137 -15.30 15.77 1.69
N GLU A 138 -15.70 17.03 1.84
CA GLU A 138 -16.82 17.40 2.71
C GLU A 138 -18.09 16.65 2.29
N GLY A 139 -18.81 16.09 3.27
CA GLY A 139 -20.01 15.29 3.03
C GLY A 139 -19.75 13.87 2.48
N PHE A 140 -18.52 13.37 2.48
CA PHE A 140 -18.22 12.01 2.05
C PHE A 140 -18.88 10.95 2.95
N GLU A 141 -19.70 10.08 2.35
CA GLU A 141 -20.31 8.94 3.03
C GLU A 141 -19.42 7.70 2.93
N THR A 142 -19.15 7.05 4.06
CA THR A 142 -18.32 5.84 4.10
C THR A 142 -19.06 4.66 3.49
N ARG A 143 -18.38 3.92 2.61
CA ARG A 143 -18.98 2.72 1.99
C ARG A 143 -18.94 1.55 2.97
N GLY A 144 -20.12 1.03 3.35
CA GLY A 144 -20.27 -0.17 4.18
C GLY A 144 -20.54 0.06 5.66
N GLY A 145 -20.95 1.27 6.05
CA GLY A 145 -21.35 1.62 7.42
C GLY A 145 -22.86 1.67 7.63
N ASP A 146 -23.60 0.63 7.27
CA ASP A 146 -24.97 0.48 7.80
C ASP A 146 -24.87 -0.18 9.18
N ALA A 147 -24.79 0.68 10.19
CA ALA A 147 -25.46 0.43 11.46
C ALA A 147 -26.37 1.64 11.66
N ASP A 148 -27.60 1.48 11.20
CA ASP A 148 -28.72 2.40 11.40
C ASP A 148 -28.72 3.02 12.81
N ASP A 149 -28.34 4.29 12.91
CA ASP A 149 -28.91 5.19 13.90
C ASP A 149 -30.32 5.56 13.39
N HIS A 150 -31.28 4.67 13.64
CA HIS A 150 -32.68 5.06 13.60
C HIS A 150 -33.15 5.34 15.03
N HIS A 151 -33.04 6.63 15.36
CA HIS A 151 -33.89 7.40 16.25
C HIS A 151 -35.24 6.75 16.61
N GLN A 152 -35.51 6.74 17.92
CA GLN A 152 -36.78 7.07 18.57
C GLN A 152 -38.09 6.54 17.97
N CYS A 153 -38.75 5.65 18.73
CA CYS A 153 -40.15 5.77 19.15
C CYS A 153 -40.30 5.19 20.57
#